data_AF-A0A352CBE4-F1
#
_entry.id   AF-A0A352CBE4-F1
#
_cell.length_a   1.000
_cell.length_b   1.000
_cell.length_c   1.000
_cell.angle_alpha   90.00
_cell.angle_beta   90.00
_cell.angle_gamma   90.00
#
_symmetry.space_group_name_H-M   'P 1'
#
loop_
_entity.id
_entity.type
_entity.pdbx_description
1 polymer ?
#
loop_
_entity_poly.entity_id
_entity_poly.type
_entity_poly.pdbx_seq_one_letter_code
_entity_poly.pdbx_strand_id
1 'polypeptide(L)' 'RLDAPKTAVETFGALFARPISGDLLGMATGEAIAHLNHLRNRGEIERFPDDGLWRYQRR' A
#
# COMPACT_ATOMS: atom_id res chain seq x y z
N ARG A 1 -1.93 4.40 -8.73
CA ARG A 1 -2.61 5.64 -8.27
C ARG A 1 -3.53 5.32 -7.09
N LEU A 2 -3.60 6.20 -6.08
CA LEU A 2 -4.38 6.08 -4.83
C LEU A 2 -5.62 6.99 -4.83
N ASP A 3 -6.27 7.09 -5.99
CA ASP A 3 -7.42 7.98 -6.20
C ASP A 3 -8.69 7.44 -5.48
N ALA A 4 -8.67 6.19 -5.04
CA ALA A 4 -9.66 5.56 -4.17
C ALA A 4 -8.96 4.83 -3.00
N PRO A 5 -9.65 4.59 -1.86
CA PRO A 5 -9.08 3.92 -0.69
C PRO A 5 -8.59 2.50 -1.00
N LYS A 6 -7.30 2.24 -0.78
CA LYS A 6 -6.67 0.94 -1.02
C LYS A 6 -5.90 0.44 0.20
N THR A 7 -5.92 -0.85 0.42
CA THR A 7 -5.01 -1.56 1.32
C THR A 7 -3.60 -1.62 0.73
N ALA A 8 -2.60 -1.97 1.55
CA ALA A 8 -1.23 -2.14 1.06
C ALA A 8 -1.09 -3.25 -0.01
N VAL A 9 -1.90 -4.30 0.06
CA VAL A 9 -1.85 -5.41 -0.91
C VAL A 9 -2.45 -4.98 -2.26
N GLU A 10 -3.50 -4.15 -2.25
CA GLU A 10 -4.10 -3.61 -3.48
C GLU A 10 -3.18 -2.62 -4.23
N THR A 11 -2.06 -2.19 -3.63
CA THR A 11 -1.04 -1.38 -4.32
C THR A 11 0.02 -2.21 -5.02
N PHE A 12 0.05 -3.53 -4.83
CA PHE A 12 1.09 -4.39 -5.40
C PHE A 12 1.19 -4.30 -6.92
N GLY A 13 0.05 -4.19 -7.61
CA GLY A 13 0.03 -4.04 -9.07
C GLY A 13 0.72 -2.76 -9.58
N ALA A 14 0.98 -1.78 -8.71
CA ALA A 14 1.76 -0.58 -9.05
C ALA A 14 3.25 -0.70 -8.70
N LEU A 15 3.62 -1.61 -7.79
CA LEU A 15 4.98 -1.76 -7.27
C LEU A 15 5.73 -2.93 -7.90
N PHE A 16 5.01 -3.98 -8.29
CA PHE A 16 5.59 -5.24 -8.73
C PHE A 16 5.06 -5.61 -10.12
N ALA A 17 5.97 -5.77 -11.08
CA ALA A 17 5.63 -6.15 -12.46
C ALA A 17 5.33 -7.65 -12.64
N ARG A 18 5.45 -8.46 -11.58
CA ARG A 18 5.28 -9.92 -11.61
C ARG A 18 4.36 -10.38 -10.47
N PRO A 19 3.65 -11.52 -10.66
CA PRO A 19 2.89 -12.14 -9.58
C PRO A 19 3.79 -12.44 -8.37
N ILE A 20 3.24 -12.21 -7.18
CA ILE A 20 3.93 -12.48 -5.91
C ILE A 20 3.48 -13.85 -5.40
N SER A 21 4.43 -14.77 -5.23
CA SER A 21 4.21 -16.07 -4.60
C SER A 21 4.20 -15.95 -3.07
N GLY A 22 3.66 -16.97 -2.39
CA GLY A 22 3.50 -16.96 -0.93
C GLY A 22 4.78 -16.63 -0.17
N ASP A 23 5.93 -17.14 -0.60
CA ASP A 23 7.23 -16.94 0.04
C ASP A 23 7.69 -15.47 -0.01
N LEU A 24 7.23 -14.71 -1.00
CA LEU A 24 7.58 -13.29 -1.19
C LEU A 24 6.52 -12.34 -0.60
N LEU A 25 5.38 -12.85 -0.15
CA LEU A 25 4.25 -12.04 0.29
C LEU A 25 4.62 -11.12 1.46
N GLY A 26 5.36 -11.63 2.44
CA GLY A 26 5.79 -10.85 3.60
C GLY A 26 6.72 -9.69 3.21
N MET A 27 7.73 -9.97 2.39
CA MET A 27 8.68 -8.96 1.90
C MET A 27 7.96 -7.89 1.07
N ALA A 28 7.11 -8.31 0.14
CA ALA A 28 6.36 -7.40 -0.72
C ALA A 28 5.41 -6.48 0.07
N THR A 29 4.78 -7.02 1.12
CA THR A 29 3.93 -6.23 2.02
C THR A 29 4.75 -5.19 2.77
N GLY A 30 5.94 -5.56 3.27
CA GLY A 30 6.86 -4.64 3.93
C GLY A 30 7.29 -3.48 3.04
N GLU A 31 7.71 -3.77 1.81
CA GLU A 31 8.09 -2.77 0.80
C GLU A 31 6.92 -1.84 0.47
N ALA A 32 5.73 -2.38 0.24
CA ALA A 32 4.54 -1.58 -0.05
C ALA A 32 4.19 -0.64 1.11
N ILE A 33 4.27 -1.11 2.36
CA ILE A 33 4.04 -0.28 3.55
C ILE A 33 5.13 0.80 3.66
N ALA A 34 6.39 0.48 3.37
CA ALA A 34 7.49 1.45 3.39
C ALA A 34 7.24 2.60 2.39
N HIS A 35 6.86 2.29 1.15
CA HIS A 35 6.49 3.29 0.15
C HIS A 35 5.29 4.14 0.57
N LEU A 36 4.24 3.51 1.11
CA LEU A 36 3.06 4.23 1.60
C LEU A 36 3.41 5.17 2.76
N ASN A 37 4.25 4.72 3.70
CA ASN A 37 4.72 5.57 4.79
C ASN A 37 5.55 6.76 4.27
N HIS A 38 6.40 6.55 3.27
CA HIS A 38 7.15 7.64 2.63
C HIS A 38 6.23 8.70 2.03
N LEU A 39 5.22 8.29 1.26
CA LEU A 39 4.22 9.20 0.68
C LEU A 39 3.40 9.92 1.75
N ARG A 40 3.03 9.22 2.82
CA ARG A 40 2.29 9.80 3.94
C ARG A 40 3.12 10.85 4.67
N ASN A 41 4.40 10.58 4.90
CA ASN A 41 5.31 11.52 5.55
C ASN A 41 5.54 12.78 4.69
N ARG A 42 5.38 12.69 3.38
CA ARG A 42 5.37 13.83 2.45
C ARG A 42 4.04 14.58 2.39
N GLY A 43 3.01 14.10 3.10
CA GLY A 43 1.68 14.70 3.11
C GLY A 43 0.87 14.45 1.83
N GLU A 44 1.29 13.52 0.97
CA GLU A 44 0.63 13.24 -0.33
C GLU A 44 -0.56 12.29 -0.21
N ILE A 45 -0.59 11.51 0.87
CA ILE A 45 -1.64 10.53 1.15
C ILE A 45 -2.00 10.56 2.63
N GLU A 46 -3.18 10.06 2.94
CA GLU A 46 -3.63 9.79 4.30
C GLU A 46 -3.91 8.30 4.51
N ARG A 47 -4.00 7.89 5.78
CA ARG A 47 -4.30 6.52 6.18
C ARG A 47 -5.39 6.52 7.25
N PHE A 48 -6.39 5.67 7.08
CA PHE A 48 -7.51 5.52 8.01
C PHE A 48 -7.91 4.06 8.18
N PRO A 49 -8.49 3.68 9.33
CA PRO A 49 -9.01 2.33 9.52
C PRO A 49 -10.34 2.17 8.77
N ASP A 50 -10.53 1.03 8.13
CA ASP A 50 -11.79 0.60 7.50
C ASP A 50 -11.90 -0.92 7.58
N ASP A 51 -12.98 -1.43 8.18
CA ASP A 51 -13.27 -2.86 8.37
C ASP A 51 -12.06 -3.69 8.89
N GLY A 52 -11.37 -3.17 9.91
CA GLY A 52 -10.20 -3.83 10.50
C GLY A 52 -8.91 -3.77 9.65
N LEU A 53 -8.95 -3.10 8.50
CA LEU A 53 -7.81 -2.89 7.62
C LEU A 53 -7.39 -1.42 7.58
N TRP A 54 -6.11 -1.20 7.33
CA TRP A 54 -5.62 0.15 7.02
C TRP A 54 -5.82 0.43 5.53
N ARG A 55 -6.58 1.48 5.22
CA ARG A 55 -6.68 2.03 3.86
C ARG A 55 -5.87 3.29 3.70
N TYR A 56 -5.38 3.48 2.49
CA TYR A 56 -4.57 4.60 2.05
C TYR A 56 -5.26 5.29 0.88
N GLN A 57 -5.31 6.62 0.90
CA GLN A 57 -5.89 7.41 -0.17
C GLN A 57 -5.07 8.69 -0.37
N ARG A 58 -4.99 9.19 -1.59
CA ARG A 58 -4.43 10.51 -1.87
C ARG A 58 -5.26 11.59 -1.17
N ARG A 59 -4.59 12.59 -0.60
CA ARG A 59 -5.24 13.80 -0.08
C ARG A 59 -5.86 14.65 -1.19
#